data_AF-A0A5A7X1Z2-F1
#
_entry.id   AF-A0A5A7X1Z2-F1
#
_cell.length_a   1.000
_cell.length_b   1.000
_cell.length_c   1.000
_cell.angle_alpha   90.00
_cell.angle_beta   90.00
_cell.angle_gamma   90.00
#
_symmetry.space_group_name_H-M   'P 1'
#
loop_
_entity.id
_entity.type
_entity.pdbx_description
1 polymer ?
#
loop_
_entity_poly.entity_id
_entity_poly.type
_entity_poly.pdbx_seq_one_letter_code
_entity_poly.pdbx_strand_id
1 'polypeptide(L)' 'MSSQCRDCRDGLQHCHGALVHHARLRPECTEADCTSPEVAHAFSLDCEAIGCTCARSGTATAVVAV' A
#
# COMPACT_ATOMS: atom_id res chain seq x y z
N MET A 1 18.33 -20.94 11.62
CA MET A 1 16.98 -20.56 11.17
C MET A 1 17.13 -19.71 9.93
N SER A 2 16.42 -20.01 8.84
CA SER A 2 16.42 -19.17 7.64
C SER A 2 15.56 -17.93 7.87
N SER A 3 16.03 -16.75 7.45
CA SER A 3 15.25 -15.51 7.38
C SER A 3 14.25 -15.50 6.21
N GLN A 4 14.25 -16.55 5.40
CA GLN A 4 13.39 -16.67 4.22
C GLN A 4 11.97 -17.11 4.60
N CYS A 5 10.99 -16.49 3.95
CA CYS A 5 9.57 -16.80 4.13
C CYS A 5 9.23 -18.22 3.67
N ARG A 6 8.19 -18.83 4.26
CA ARG A 6 7.78 -20.21 3.92
C ARG A 6 7.39 -20.34 2.44
N ASP A 7 6.57 -19.42 1.96
CA ASP A 7 6.04 -19.44 0.60
C ASP A 7 7.15 -19.26 -0.46
N CYS A 8 8.18 -18.46 -0.12
CA CYS A 8 9.40 -18.29 -0.90
C CYS A 8 10.16 -19.60 -1.06
N ARG A 9 10.33 -20.32 0.05
CA ARG A 9 11.04 -21.60 0.06
C ARG A 9 10.28 -22.67 -0.69
N ASP A 10 8.96 -22.63 -0.62
CA ASP A 10 8.07 -23.61 -1.26
C ASP A 10 7.75 -23.22 -2.72
N GLY A 11 8.31 -22.11 -3.23
CA GLY A 11 8.17 -21.66 -4.61
C GLY A 11 6.77 -21.18 -4.99
N LEU A 12 5.95 -20.80 -4.01
CA LEU A 12 4.60 -20.33 -4.25
C LEU A 12 4.61 -18.90 -4.80
N GLN A 13 3.63 -18.58 -5.64
CA GLN A 13 3.46 -17.23 -6.17
C GLN A 13 2.82 -16.34 -5.09
N HIS A 14 3.55 -15.32 -4.63
CA HIS A 14 3.09 -14.37 -3.61
C HIS A 14 3.88 -13.06 -3.72
N CYS A 15 3.34 -11.99 -3.12
CA CYS A 15 4.03 -10.71 -2.97
C CYS A 15 4.38 -10.45 -1.50
N HIS A 16 5.49 -9.74 -1.25
CA HIS A 16 5.93 -9.36 0.10
C HIS A 16 5.45 -7.96 0.49
N GLY A 17 5.07 -7.16 -0.50
CA GLY A 17 4.57 -5.82 -0.27
C GLY A 17 3.13 -5.81 0.25
N ALA A 18 2.76 -4.66 0.81
CA ALA A 18 1.38 -4.35 1.15
C ALA A 18 0.70 -3.72 -0.07
N LEU A 19 -0.54 -4.12 -0.36
CA LEU A 19 -1.37 -3.43 -1.34
C LEU A 19 -2.08 -2.24 -0.66
N VAL A 20 -1.68 -1.03 -1.03
CA VAL A 20 -2.27 0.21 -0.52
C VAL A 20 -3.46 0.60 -1.38
N HIS A 21 -4.65 0.64 -0.79
CA HIS A 21 -5.86 1.17 -1.41
C HIS A 21 -5.88 2.68 -1.24
N HIS A 22 -5.54 3.38 -2.32
CA HIS A 22 -5.56 4.83 -2.37
C HIS A 22 -6.98 5.37 -2.49
N ALA A 23 -7.26 6.47 -1.79
CA ALA A 23 -8.57 7.13 -1.83
C ALA A 23 -8.85 7.80 -3.19
N ARG A 24 -7.79 8.15 -3.93
CA ARG A 24 -7.88 8.92 -5.19
C ARG A 24 -7.04 8.38 -6.34
N LEU A 25 -6.27 7.32 -6.10
CA LEU A 25 -5.40 6.71 -7.10
C LEU A 25 -5.76 5.23 -7.23
N ARG A 26 -5.13 4.56 -8.20
CA ARG A 26 -5.19 3.09 -8.30
C ARG A 26 -4.50 2.47 -7.08
N PRO A 27 -4.93 1.26 -6.65
CA PRO A 27 -4.17 0.49 -5.67
C PRO A 27 -2.71 0.31 -6.10
N GLU A 28 -1.82 0.37 -5.13
CA GLU A 28 -0.36 0.33 -5.36
C GLU A 28 0.29 -0.62 -4.37
N CYS A 29 1.18 -1.48 -4.84
CA CYS A 29 2.00 -2.30 -3.96
C CYS A 29 3.20 -1.50 -3.45
N THR A 30 3.59 -1.69 -2.19
CA THR A 30 4.79 -1.03 -1.64
C THR A 30 6.10 -1.51 -2.27
N GLU A 31 6.09 -2.62 -3.01
CA GLU A 31 7.25 -3.10 -3.78
C GLU A 31 7.27 -2.42 -5.16
N ALA A 32 8.35 -1.68 -5.45
CA ALA A 32 8.46 -0.79 -6.61
C ALA A 32 8.28 -1.50 -7.97
N ASP A 33 8.71 -2.76 -8.06
CA ASP A 33 8.68 -3.54 -9.31
C ASP A 33 7.59 -4.62 -9.29
N CYS A 34 6.61 -4.52 -8.39
CA CYS A 34 5.52 -5.49 -8.34
C CYS A 34 4.60 -5.35 -9.55
N THR A 35 4.51 -6.41 -10.35
CA THR A 35 3.60 -6.54 -11.49
C THR A 35 2.48 -7.57 -11.25
N SER A 36 2.39 -8.08 -10.01
CA SER A 36 1.42 -9.10 -9.64
C SER A 36 0.00 -8.51 -9.54
N PRO A 37 -1.05 -9.29 -9.83
CA PRO A 37 -2.42 -8.83 -9.67
C PRO A 37 -2.74 -8.54 -8.20
N GLU A 38 -3.73 -7.68 -7.95
CA GLU A 38 -4.14 -7.27 -6.60
C GLU A 38 -4.42 -8.48 -5.68
N VAL A 39 -5.02 -9.55 -6.22
CA VAL A 39 -5.31 -10.83 -5.51
C VAL A 39 -4.08 -11.59 -4.99
N ALA A 40 -2.88 -11.29 -5.50
CA ALA A 40 -1.63 -11.92 -5.05
C ALA A 40 -1.08 -11.30 -3.75
N HIS A 41 -1.69 -10.21 -3.26
CA HIS A 41 -1.28 -9.53 -2.05
C HIS A 41 -2.10 -10.05 -0.87
N ALA A 42 -1.42 -10.71 0.06
CA ALA A 42 -2.06 -11.20 1.28
C ALA A 42 -2.34 -10.08 2.29
N PHE A 43 -1.70 -8.92 2.13
CA PHE A 43 -1.78 -7.80 3.05
C PHE A 43 -2.24 -6.54 2.32
N SER A 44 -3.35 -5.97 2.78
CA SER A 44 -3.94 -4.75 2.23
C SER A 44 -4.04 -3.68 3.30
N LEU A 45 -3.81 -2.43 2.90
CA LEU A 45 -3.85 -1.25 3.76
C LEU A 45 -4.69 -0.16 3.12
N ASP A 46 -5.53 0.50 3.90
CA ASP A 46 -6.15 1.75 3.45
C ASP A 46 -5.15 2.91 3.56
N CYS A 47 -5.04 3.71 2.50
CA CYS A 47 -4.07 4.81 2.45
C CYS A 47 -4.26 5.85 3.57
N GLU A 48 -5.47 5.97 4.11
CA GLU A 48 -5.78 6.86 5.23
C GLU A 48 -5.12 6.38 6.53
N ALA A 49 -5.09 5.06 6.77
CA ALA A 49 -4.49 4.48 7.97
C ALA A 49 -2.98 4.73 8.07
N ILE A 50 -2.32 4.92 6.91
CA ILE A 50 -0.89 5.24 6.81
C ILE A 50 -0.61 6.74 6.58
N GLY A 51 -1.64 7.60 6.62
CA GLY A 51 -1.49 9.04 6.49
C GLY A 51 -1.08 9.51 5.08
N CYS A 52 -1.45 8.77 4.04
CA CYS A 52 -1.12 9.13 2.67
C CYS A 52 -1.69 10.50 2.31
N THR A 53 -0.93 11.30 1.55
CA THR A 53 -1.34 12.65 1.15
C THR A 53 -2.58 12.65 0.26
N CYS A 54 -2.84 11.56 -0.47
CA CYS A 54 -4.02 11.40 -1.30
C CYS A 54 -5.33 11.28 -0.48
N ALA A 55 -5.25 10.86 0.78
CA ALA A 55 -6.40 10.79 1.70
C ALA A 55 -6.76 12.16 2.28
N ARG A 56 -5.82 13.12 2.28
CA ARG A 56 -6.08 14.48 2.78
C ARG A 56 -7.05 15.18 1.83
N SER A 57 -8.32 15.28 2.22
CA SER A 57 -9.25 16.27 1.67
C SER A 57 -8.57 17.62 1.81
N GLY A 58 -8.47 18.39 0.72
CA GLY A 58 -7.84 19.70 0.75
C GLY A 58 -8.56 20.59 1.75
N THR A 59 -8.15 20.55 3.02
CA THR A 59 -8.42 21.62 3.97
C THR A 59 -7.56 22.76 3.47
N ALA A 60 -8.12 23.55 2.56
CA ALA A 60 -7.71 24.93 2.44
C ALA A 60 -7.90 25.52 3.85
N THR A 61 -6.82 25.55 4.62
CA THR A 61 -6.74 26.34 5.83
C THR A 61 -6.97 27.78 5.37
N ALA A 62 -8.21 28.24 5.49
CA ALA A 62 -8.50 29.65 5.48
C ALA A 62 -7.80 30.23 6.71
N VAL A 63 -6.56 30.70 6.54
CA VAL A 63 -5.99 31.65 7.47
C VAL A 63 -6.88 32.90 7.38
N VAL A 64 -7.81 33.03 8.32
CA VAL A 64 -8.46 34.32 8.55
C VAL A 64 -7.37 35.21 9.14
N ALA A 65 -6.78 36.05 8.29
CA ALA A 65 -5.97 37.16 8.75
C ALA A 65 -6.88 38.09 9.55
N VAL A 66 -6.63 38.17 10.85
CA VAL A 66 -7.14 39.24 11.73
C VAL A 66 -6.08 40.32 11.80
#